data_AF-A0A944S5Y8-F1
#
_entry.id   AF-A0A944S5Y8-F1
#
_cell.length_a   1.000
_cell.length_b   1.000
_cell.length_c   1.000
_cell.angle_alpha   90.00
_cell.angle_beta   90.00
_cell.angle_gamma   90.00
#
_symmetry.space_group_name_H-M   'P 1'
#
loop_
_entity.id
_entity.type
_entity.pdbx_description
1 polymer ?
#
loop_
_entity_poly.entity_id
_entity_poly.type
_entity_poly.pdbx_seq_one_letter_code
_entity_poly.pdbx_strand_id
1 'polypeptide(L)'
;MKILLATVAVLSVSTFSVAPLAAQYRPELPDPIPVDGFQQLLPHGGIPALVDPVFVSADKAKIPDTAWVLGFAVGDHAFAYDLNLLNNHEIANHTAGELPVAAVW
;
A
#
# COMPACT_ATOMS: atom_id res chain seq x y z
N MET A 1 -14.48 43.43 -45.30
CA MET A 1 -14.09 42.04 -45.61
C MET A 1 -12.83 41.72 -44.80
N LYS A 2 -12.96 40.94 -43.72
CA LYS A 2 -11.85 40.49 -42.86
C LYS A 2 -12.04 39.00 -42.62
N ILE A 3 -11.10 38.22 -43.11
CA ILE A 3 -11.05 36.76 -43.01
C ILE A 3 -10.34 36.45 -41.69
N LEU A 4 -11.00 35.74 -40.77
CA LEU A 4 -10.37 35.28 -39.54
C LEU A 4 -9.93 33.82 -39.76
N LEU A 5 -8.61 33.61 -39.82
CA LEU A 5 -7.99 32.28 -39.88
C LEU A 5 -8.21 31.57 -38.54
N ALA A 6 -8.83 30.39 -38.57
CA ALA A 6 -8.89 29.48 -37.43
C ALA A 6 -7.60 28.64 -37.39
N THR A 7 -6.75 28.87 -36.40
CA THR A 7 -5.57 28.04 -36.14
C THR A 7 -6.04 26.73 -35.48
N VAL A 8 -5.91 25.61 -36.19
CA VAL A 8 -6.13 24.27 -35.62
C VAL A 8 -4.90 23.92 -34.79
N ALA A 9 -5.05 23.84 -33.47
CA ALA A 9 -4.04 23.26 -32.59
C ALA A 9 -4.09 21.73 -32.72
N VAL A 10 -3.02 21.13 -33.21
CA VAL A 10 -2.83 19.68 -33.20
C VAL A 10 -2.44 19.29 -31.78
N LEU A 11 -3.35 18.66 -31.03
CA LEU A 11 -3.01 18.00 -29.77
C LEU A 11 -2.25 16.70 -30.08
N SER A 12 -0.96 16.66 -29.74
CA SER A 12 -0.19 15.43 -29.71
C SER A 12 -0.65 14.60 -28.51
N VAL A 13 -1.30 13.46 -28.77
CA VAL A 13 -1.58 12.46 -27.73
C VAL A 13 -0.35 11.57 -27.61
N SER A 14 0.42 11.75 -26.54
CA SER A 14 1.50 10.82 -26.19
C SER A 14 0.91 9.62 -25.45
N THR A 15 0.97 8.45 -26.06
CA THR A 15 0.67 7.18 -25.37
C THR A 15 1.86 6.81 -24.48
N PHE A 16 1.69 6.88 -23.16
CA PHE A 16 2.64 6.28 -22.23
C PHE A 16 2.31 4.79 -22.07
N SER A 17 3.22 3.93 -22.51
CA SER A 17 3.13 2.48 -22.25
C SER A 17 3.75 2.21 -20.88
N VAL A 18 2.91 1.89 -19.88
CA VAL A 18 3.38 1.46 -18.57
C VAL A 18 3.70 -0.04 -18.68
N ALA A 19 4.99 -0.38 -18.70
CA ALA A 19 5.40 -1.78 -18.63
C ALA A 19 4.91 -2.39 -17.30
N PRO A 20 4.43 -3.64 -17.26
CA PRO A 20 3.98 -4.26 -16.02
C PRO A 20 5.16 -4.36 -15.04
N LEU A 21 5.03 -3.69 -13.89
CA LEU A 21 6.02 -3.66 -12.81
C LEU A 21 6.21 -5.03 -12.11
N ALA A 22 5.43 -6.05 -12.49
CA ALA A 22 5.20 -7.24 -11.68
C ALA A 22 6.27 -8.35 -11.79
N ALA A 23 7.41 -8.17 -12.46
CA ALA A 23 8.31 -9.31 -12.72
C ALA A 23 9.83 -9.11 -12.53
N GLN A 24 10.34 -7.93 -12.17
CA GLN A 24 11.80 -7.68 -12.31
C GLN A 24 12.58 -7.31 -11.04
N TYR A 25 11.97 -7.25 -9.86
CA TYR A 25 12.72 -7.06 -8.62
C TYR A 25 12.44 -8.19 -7.63
N ARG A 26 13.20 -9.28 -7.77
CA ARG A 26 13.45 -10.21 -6.68
C ARG A 26 14.94 -10.06 -6.35
N PRO A 27 15.31 -9.19 -5.38
CA PRO A 27 16.70 -9.09 -4.98
C PRO A 27 17.16 -10.49 -4.55
N GLU A 28 18.37 -10.88 -4.95
CA GLU A 28 19.02 -12.02 -4.29
C GLU A 28 19.00 -11.72 -2.80
N LEU A 29 18.43 -12.66 -2.04
CA LEU A 29 18.48 -12.53 -0.59
C LEU A 29 19.97 -12.52 -0.21
N PRO A 30 20.40 -11.59 0.66
CA PRO A 30 21.78 -11.58 1.12
C PRO A 30 22.16 -12.95 1.68
N ASP A 31 23.45 -13.28 1.62
CA ASP A 31 23.98 -14.47 2.29
C ASP A 31 23.39 -14.54 3.71
N PRO A 32 22.92 -15.72 4.15
CA PRO A 32 22.34 -15.87 5.47
C PRO A 32 23.30 -15.27 6.50
N ILE A 33 22.84 -14.25 7.23
CA ILE A 33 23.59 -13.69 8.35
C ILE A 33 23.94 -14.88 9.26
N PRO A 34 25.22 -15.06 9.67
CA PRO A 34 25.59 -16.15 10.55
C PRO A 34 24.66 -16.18 11.77
N VAL A 35 23.80 -17.20 11.83
CA VAL A 35 22.71 -17.31 12.82
C VAL A 35 23.20 -17.88 14.16
N ASP A 36 24.50 -17.96 14.39
CA ASP A 36 25.03 -18.45 15.66
C ASP A 36 24.52 -17.57 16.81
N GLY A 37 23.77 -18.17 17.72
CA GLY A 37 23.10 -17.47 18.84
C GLY A 37 21.71 -16.91 18.53
N PHE A 38 21.20 -17.01 17.29
CA PHE A 38 19.84 -16.64 16.93
C PHE A 38 18.96 -17.89 16.73
N GLN A 39 17.79 -17.90 17.37
CA GLN A 39 16.81 -18.96 17.19
C GLN A 39 15.63 -18.43 16.37
N GLN A 40 15.37 -19.08 15.23
CA GLN A 40 14.15 -18.84 14.47
C GLN A 40 12.96 -19.49 15.20
N LEU A 41 11.99 -18.68 15.63
CA LEU A 41 10.79 -19.17 16.33
C LEU A 41 9.66 -19.57 15.38
N LEU A 42 9.55 -18.89 14.24
CA LEU A 42 8.54 -19.13 13.20
C LEU A 42 9.21 -19.24 11.83
N PRO A 43 8.67 -20.08 10.92
CA PRO A 43 9.12 -20.09 9.52
C PRO A 43 8.88 -18.72 8.88
N HIS A 44 9.57 -18.42 7.78
CA HIS A 44 9.26 -17.23 6.99
C HIS A 44 7.78 -17.25 6.57
N GLY A 45 7.07 -16.15 6.79
CA GLY A 45 5.62 -16.07 6.58
C GLY A 45 4.77 -16.73 7.67
N GLY A 46 5.34 -17.08 8.82
CA GLY A 46 4.60 -17.61 9.96
C GLY A 46 3.59 -16.64 10.57
N ILE A 47 3.74 -15.33 10.28
CA ILE A 47 2.76 -14.28 10.57
C ILE A 47 2.29 -13.73 9.22
N PRO A 48 1.04 -14.01 8.81
CA PRO A 48 0.56 -13.60 7.50
C PRO A 48 0.16 -12.12 7.51
N ALA A 49 0.63 -11.37 6.51
CA ALA A 49 0.13 -10.02 6.25
C ALA A 49 -1.36 -10.03 5.90
N LEU A 50 -2.04 -8.94 6.21
CA LEU A 50 -3.39 -8.67 5.70
C LEU A 50 -3.26 -8.14 4.27
N VAL A 51 -3.82 -8.87 3.31
CA VAL A 51 -3.80 -8.52 1.88
C VAL A 51 -5.20 -8.11 1.48
N ASP A 52 -5.33 -6.91 0.91
CA ASP A 52 -6.61 -6.30 0.50
C ASP A 52 -7.69 -6.35 1.60
N PRO A 53 -7.39 -5.82 2.81
CA PRO A 53 -8.33 -5.84 3.92
C PRO A 53 -9.56 -4.98 3.64
N VAL A 54 -10.68 -5.35 4.26
CA VAL A 54 -11.91 -4.57 4.21
C VAL A 54 -11.87 -3.50 5.30
N PHE A 55 -11.91 -2.23 4.88
CA PHE A 55 -12.09 -1.11 5.79
C PHE A 55 -13.58 -0.87 6.05
N VAL A 56 -13.89 -0.52 7.30
CA VAL A 56 -15.23 -0.12 7.73
C VAL A 56 -15.19 1.31 8.27
N SER A 57 -16.34 1.99 8.25
CA SER A 57 -16.49 3.28 8.89
C SER A 57 -16.32 3.16 10.40
N ALA A 58 -15.91 4.26 11.06
CA ALA A 58 -15.59 4.26 12.49
C ALA A 58 -16.76 3.76 13.36
N ASP A 59 -18.02 4.09 13.00
CA ASP A 59 -19.23 3.64 13.68
C ASP A 59 -19.50 2.13 13.57
N LYS A 60 -18.85 1.45 12.62
CA LYS A 60 -18.96 -0.01 12.41
C LYS A 60 -17.74 -0.77 12.91
N ALA A 61 -16.68 -0.07 13.31
CA ALA A 61 -15.47 -0.68 13.83
C ALA A 61 -15.77 -1.38 15.16
N LYS A 62 -15.34 -2.63 15.29
CA LYS A 62 -15.53 -3.44 16.50
C LYS A 62 -14.30 -3.34 17.41
N ILE A 63 -13.89 -2.13 17.72
CA ILE A 63 -12.78 -1.82 18.62
C ILE A 63 -13.28 -0.88 19.73
N PRO A 64 -12.65 -0.89 20.93
CA PRO A 64 -12.98 0.07 21.98
C PRO A 64 -12.81 1.53 21.51
N ASP A 65 -13.67 2.44 21.99
CA ASP A 65 -13.54 3.88 21.71
C ASP A 65 -12.21 4.48 22.19
N THR A 66 -11.55 3.81 23.14
CA THR A 66 -10.23 4.18 23.69
C THR A 66 -9.07 3.45 23.01
N ALA A 67 -9.35 2.63 21.99
CA ALA A 67 -8.31 1.88 21.30
C ALA A 67 -7.40 2.83 20.51
N TRP A 68 -6.10 2.52 20.52
CA TRP A 68 -5.14 3.20 19.67
C TRP A 68 -5.22 2.68 18.26
N VAL A 69 -5.11 3.59 17.29
CA VAL A 69 -5.06 3.28 15.87
C VAL A 69 -3.82 3.91 15.26
N LEU A 70 -3.26 3.25 14.24
CA LEU A 70 -2.34 3.91 13.34
C LEU A 70 -3.17 4.69 12.32
N GLY A 71 -2.99 6.01 12.25
CA GLY A 71 -3.69 6.86 11.28
C GLY A 71 -2.85 7.09 10.03
N PHE A 72 -3.47 7.00 8.86
CA PHE A 72 -2.85 7.37 7.59
C PHE A 72 -3.82 8.23 6.77
N ALA A 73 -3.34 9.35 6.24
CA ALA A 73 -4.12 10.23 5.39
C ALA A 73 -3.30 10.73 4.20
N VAL A 74 -3.89 10.68 3.01
CA VAL A 74 -3.29 11.16 1.76
C VAL A 74 -4.39 11.65 0.81
N GLY A 75 -4.31 12.90 0.37
CA GLY A 75 -5.37 13.51 -0.44
C GLY A 75 -6.74 13.42 0.25
N ASP A 76 -7.73 12.86 -0.46
CA ASP A 76 -9.10 12.65 0.04
C ASP A 76 -9.28 11.28 0.73
N HIS A 77 -8.21 10.53 0.94
CA HIS A 77 -8.26 9.22 1.59
C HIS A 77 -7.74 9.29 3.02
N ALA A 78 -8.49 8.71 3.95
CA ALA A 78 -8.09 8.54 5.35
C ALA A 78 -8.40 7.12 5.82
N PHE A 79 -7.42 6.48 6.45
CA PHE A 79 -7.48 5.12 6.94
C PHE A 79 -7.02 5.09 8.41
N ALA A 80 -7.62 4.17 9.18
CA ALA A 80 -7.21 3.87 10.54
C ALA A 80 -7.01 2.36 10.67
N TYR A 81 -5.85 1.94 11.16
CA TYR A 81 -5.52 0.54 11.38
C TYR A 81 -5.62 0.21 12.86
N ASP A 82 -6.40 -0.80 13.22
CA ASP A 82 -6.47 -1.32 14.59
C ASP A 82 -5.13 -1.94 14.97
N LEU A 83 -4.47 -1.35 15.99
CA LEU A 83 -3.18 -1.85 16.46
C LEU A 83 -3.28 -3.26 17.07
N ASN A 84 -4.44 -3.65 17.59
CA ASN A 84 -4.63 -5.01 18.13
C ASN A 84 -4.66 -6.06 17.01
N LEU A 85 -5.21 -5.68 15.86
CA LEU A 85 -5.20 -6.50 14.66
C LEU A 85 -3.77 -6.56 14.08
N LEU A 86 -3.08 -5.42 13.99
CA LEU A 86 -1.70 -5.37 13.51
C LEU A 86 -0.71 -6.11 14.41
N ASN A 87 -0.92 -6.17 15.74
CA ASN A 87 -0.09 -7.00 16.63
C ASN A 87 -0.05 -8.49 16.22
N ASN A 88 -1.04 -8.98 15.48
CA ASN A 88 -1.15 -10.38 15.07
C ASN A 88 -0.81 -10.62 13.59
N HIS A 89 -0.65 -9.55 12.80
CA HIS A 89 -0.45 -9.62 11.36
C HIS A 89 0.77 -8.83 10.85
N GLU A 90 1.29 -7.91 11.67
CA GLU A 90 2.44 -7.01 11.49
C GLU A 90 2.37 -6.05 10.29
N ILE A 91 1.64 -6.42 9.22
CA ILE A 91 1.55 -5.68 7.97
C ILE A 91 0.11 -5.72 7.45
N ALA A 92 -0.40 -4.56 7.03
CA ALA A 92 -1.60 -4.43 6.21
C ALA A 92 -1.28 -3.77 4.86
N ASN A 93 -1.53 -4.52 3.79
CA ASN A 93 -1.32 -4.09 2.40
C ASN A 93 -2.65 -3.74 1.76
N HIS A 94 -2.80 -2.51 1.30
CA HIS A 94 -3.98 -2.06 0.56
C HIS A 94 -3.61 -0.94 -0.44
N THR A 95 -4.61 -0.42 -1.15
CA THR A 95 -4.46 0.78 -1.98
C THR A 95 -5.27 1.95 -1.44
N ALA A 96 -4.71 3.15 -1.54
CA ALA A 96 -5.39 4.42 -1.33
C ALA A 96 -5.60 5.07 -2.71
N GLY A 97 -6.73 4.77 -3.35
CA GLY A 97 -6.90 5.05 -4.79
C GLY A 97 -5.92 4.20 -5.60
N GLU A 98 -4.98 4.83 -6.29
CA GLU A 98 -3.91 4.16 -7.05
C GLU A 98 -2.61 3.99 -6.26
N LEU A 99 -2.49 4.57 -5.06
CA LEU A 99 -1.27 4.51 -4.26
C LEU A 99 -1.21 3.18 -3.47
N PRO A 100 -0.19 2.32 -3.69
CA PRO A 100 0.03 1.15 -2.84
C PRO A 100 0.53 1.57 -1.45
N VAL A 101 -0.06 0.99 -0.41
CA VAL A 101 0.25 1.28 0.99
C VAL A 101 0.54 -0.01 1.74
N ALA A 102 1.66 -0.02 2.47
CA ALA A 102 2.00 -1.04 3.45
C ALA A 102 2.08 -0.36 4.83
N ALA A 103 1.09 -0.59 5.68
CA ALA A 103 1.11 -0.15 7.06
C ALA A 103 1.77 -1.22 7.93
N VAL A 104 2.76 -0.83 8.74
CA VAL A 104 3.58 -1.73 9.57
C VAL A 104 3.57 -1.27 11.03
N TRP A 105 3.65 -2.22 11.96
CA TRP A 105 3.61 -1.99 13.41
C TRP A 105 4.58 -2.92 14.15
#